data_AF-A0A2V9MFV7-F1
#
_entry.id   AF-A0A2V9MFV7-F1
#
_cell.length_a   1.000
_cell.length_b   1.000
_cell.length_c   1.000
_cell.angle_alpha   90.00
_cell.angle_beta   90.00
_cell.angle_gamma   90.00
#
_symmetry.space_group_name_H-M   'P 1'
#
loop_
_entity.id
_entity.type
_entity.pdbx_description
1 polymer ?
#
loop_
_entity_poly.entity_id
_entity_poly.type
_entity_poly.pdbx_seq_one_letter_code
_entity_poly.pdbx_strand_id
1 'polypeptide(L)' 'MVTRFLRAGFLLAGVLSYHPALAGDFQDDLRARRARVTQQLGPQTMLILWSAPVRVYSLDVDYEYRQDSNL' A
#
# COMPACT_ATOMS: atom_id res chain seq x y z
N MET A 1 16.11 -42.78 -9.07
CA MET A 1 14.76 -42.43 -8.58
C MET A 1 14.83 -41.73 -7.20
N VAL A 2 15.73 -40.74 -7.02
CA VAL A 2 15.98 -40.08 -5.70
C VAL A 2 16.08 -38.54 -5.83
N THR A 3 16.38 -38.01 -7.01
CA THR A 3 16.57 -36.56 -7.26
C THR A 3 15.28 -35.73 -7.41
N ARG A 4 14.09 -36.37 -7.43
CA ARG A 4 12.80 -35.66 -7.48
C ARG A 4 12.31 -35.21 -6.09
N PHE A 5 12.75 -35.85 -5.01
CA PHE A 5 12.31 -35.52 -3.65
C PHE A 5 13.01 -34.29 -3.07
N LEU A 6 14.25 -33.99 -3.47
CA LEU A 6 14.97 -32.78 -3.03
C LEU A 6 14.37 -31.48 -3.59
N ARG A 7 13.74 -31.53 -4.77
CA ARG A 7 13.13 -30.35 -5.40
C ARG A 7 11.79 -29.96 -4.76
N ALA A 8 11.05 -30.92 -4.19
CA ALA A 8 9.76 -30.67 -3.55
C ALA A 8 9.89 -29.93 -2.20
N GLY A 9 10.95 -30.21 -1.42
CA GLY A 9 11.20 -29.51 -0.15
C GLY A 9 11.55 -28.04 -0.33
N PHE A 10 12.22 -27.68 -1.43
CA PHE A 10 12.62 -26.29 -1.70
C PHE A 10 11.45 -25.40 -2.14
N LEU A 11 10.46 -25.97 -2.84
CA LEU A 11 9.25 -25.25 -3.22
C LEU A 11 8.31 -25.01 -2.02
N LEU A 12 8.25 -25.92 -1.05
CA LEU A 12 7.44 -25.73 0.16
C LEU A 12 8.06 -24.68 1.11
N ALA A 13 9.39 -24.63 1.23
CA ALA A 13 10.08 -23.64 2.05
C ALA A 13 9.98 -22.21 1.48
N GLY A 14 9.90 -22.05 0.16
CA GLY A 14 9.73 -20.76 -0.49
C GLY A 14 8.38 -20.08 -0.22
N VAL A 15 7.30 -20.86 -0.02
CA VAL A 15 5.94 -20.31 0.21
C VAL A 15 5.76 -19.79 1.65
N LEU A 16 6.54 -20.29 2.61
CA LEU A 16 6.40 -19.96 4.03
C LEU A 16 7.13 -18.67 4.46
N SER A 17 7.82 -18.00 3.55
CA SER A 17 8.62 -16.81 3.88
C SER A 17 7.86 -15.49 3.68
N TYR A 18 6.55 -15.46 3.92
CA TYR A 18 5.82 -14.20 4.04
C TYR A 18 6.13 -13.61 5.42
N HIS A 19 7.14 -12.75 5.49
CA HIS A 19 7.31 -11.86 6.63
C HIS A 19 6.44 -10.63 6.35
N PRO A 20 5.26 -10.46 6.97
CA PRO A 20 4.61 -9.17 6.91
C PRO A 20 5.59 -8.18 7.51
N ALA A 21 6.10 -7.25 6.70
CA ALA A 21 6.77 -6.08 7.23
C ALA A 21 5.81 -5.49 8.27
N LEU A 22 6.24 -5.44 9.54
CA LEU A 22 5.43 -4.88 10.60
C LEU A 22 5.13 -3.43 10.20
N ALA A 23 3.88 -3.21 9.82
CA ALA A 23 3.31 -1.89 9.66
C ALA A 23 3.51 -1.17 11.00
N GLY A 24 4.11 0.01 10.98
CA GLY A 24 4.14 0.87 12.16
C GLY A 24 2.75 1.46 12.43
N ASP A 25 2.59 2.08 13.60
CA ASP A 25 1.32 2.59 14.10
C ASP A 25 0.60 3.51 13.09
N PHE A 26 1.35 4.30 12.31
CA PHE A 26 0.78 5.16 11.26
C PHE A 26 0.18 4.36 10.10
N GLN A 27 0.81 3.26 9.67
CA GLN A 27 0.26 2.43 8.60
C GLN A 27 -1.03 1.72 9.04
N ASP A 28 -1.12 1.32 10.32
CA ASP A 28 -2.31 0.69 10.88
C ASP A 28 -3.48 1.68 11.03
N ASP A 29 -3.24 2.91 11.47
CA ASP A 29 -4.27 3.96 11.48
C ASP A 29 -4.82 4.23 10.07
N LEU A 30 -3.94 4.34 9.06
CA LEU A 30 -4.36 4.51 7.67
C LEU A 30 -5.20 3.33 7.15
N ARG A 31 -4.85 2.09 7.54
CA ARG A 31 -5.66 0.90 7.22
C ARG A 31 -7.05 1.00 7.86
N ALA A 32 -7.13 1.38 9.12
CA ALA A 32 -8.40 1.51 9.85
C ALA A 32 -9.30 2.61 9.27
N ARG A 33 -8.72 3.75 8.84
CA ARG A 33 -9.45 4.81 8.13
C ARG A 33 -10.01 4.32 6.80
N ARG A 34 -9.21 3.64 5.99
CA ARG A 34 -9.66 3.04 4.72
C ARG A 34 -10.80 2.05 4.92
N ALA A 35 -10.72 1.19 5.93
CA ALA A 35 -11.78 0.24 6.25
C ALA A 35 -13.12 0.93 6.58
N ARG A 36 -13.09 2.01 7.37
CA ARG A 36 -14.28 2.81 7.69
C ARG A 36 -14.92 3.43 6.44
N VAL A 37 -14.11 3.99 5.55
CA VAL A 37 -14.60 4.57 4.29
C VAL A 37 -15.22 3.50 3.40
N THR A 38 -14.57 2.34 3.24
CA THR A 38 -15.10 1.23 2.44
C THR A 38 -16.46 0.74 2.96
N GLN A 39 -16.65 0.68 4.29
CA GLN A 39 -17.94 0.31 4.88
C GLN A 39 -19.05 1.30 4.51
N GLN A 40 -18.73 2.60 4.40
CA GLN A 40 -19.69 3.64 4.04
C GLN A 40 -20.02 3.65 2.54
N LEU A 41 -19.04 3.35 1.67
CA LEU A 41 -19.24 3.34 0.21
C LEU A 41 -20.06 2.15 -0.29
N GLY A 42 -20.03 1.03 0.43
CA GLY A 42 -20.75 -0.19 0.06
C GLY A 42 -20.11 -0.97 -1.09
N PRO A 43 -20.71 -2.13 -1.44
CA PRO A 43 -20.18 -3.01 -2.48
C PRO A 43 -20.28 -2.38 -3.87
N GLN A 44 -19.42 -2.83 -4.79
CA GLN A 44 -19.41 -2.42 -6.21
C GLN A 44 -19.11 -0.93 -6.46
N THR A 45 -18.52 -0.23 -5.48
CA THR A 45 -18.11 1.17 -5.58
C THR A 45 -16.58 1.27 -5.66
N MET A 46 -16.07 2.27 -6.38
CA MET A 46 -14.64 2.60 -6.44
C MET A 46 -14.42 4.04 -6.01
N LEU A 47 -13.51 4.24 -5.07
CA LEU A 47 -13.02 5.56 -4.67
C LEU A 47 -11.68 5.82 -5.35
N ILE A 48 -11.58 6.95 -6.05
CA ILE A 48 -10.34 7.44 -6.65
C ILE A 48 -10.00 8.77 -5.99
N LEU A 49 -8.80 8.84 -5.39
CA LEU A 49 -8.25 10.05 -4.78
C LEU A 49 -6.99 10.44 -5.54
N TRP A 50 -6.76 11.73 -5.67
CA TRP A 50 -5.61 12.29 -6.40
C TRP A 50 -4.66 12.93 -5.42
N SER A 51 -3.36 12.82 -5.70
CA SER A 51 -2.35 13.62 -5.01
C SER A 51 -2.54 15.10 -5.29
N ALA A 52 -2.17 15.94 -4.32
CA ALA A 52 -2.10 17.37 -4.54
C ALA A 52 -1.14 17.68 -5.71
N PRO A 53 -1.43 18.69 -6.54
CA PRO A 53 -0.54 19.12 -7.60
C PRO A 53 0.63 19.92 -7.03
N VAL A 54 1.76 19.89 -7.73
CA VAL A 54 2.85 20.85 -7.51
C VAL A 54 2.38 22.24 -7.93
N ARG A 55 2.75 23.28 -7.17
CA ARG A 55 2.34 24.66 -7.44
C ARG A 55 3.56 25.51 -7.76
N VAL A 56 3.58 26.08 -8.95
CA VAL A 56 4.61 27.03 -9.37
C VAL A 56 4.50 28.30 -8.54
N TYR A 57 5.60 28.72 -7.94
CA TYR A 57 5.73 30.03 -7.31
C TYR A 57 6.12 31.08 -8.36
N SER A 58 7.21 30.85 -9.08
CA SER A 58 7.71 31.74 -10.14
C SER A 58 8.66 31.00 -11.07
N LEU A 59 8.41 31.08 -12.38
CA LEU A 59 9.23 30.42 -13.41
C LEU A 59 9.40 28.92 -13.15
N ASP A 60 10.62 28.50 -12.81
CA ASP A 60 11.04 27.13 -12.49
C ASP A 60 11.13 26.85 -10.98
N VAL A 61 10.68 27.80 -10.15
CA VAL A 61 10.62 27.66 -8.70
C VAL A 61 9.20 27.28 -8.28
N ASP A 62 9.08 26.14 -7.61
CA ASP A 62 7.84 25.67 -7.01
C ASP A 62 7.75 26.03 -5.52
N TYR A 63 6.52 26.13 -5.02
CA TYR A 63 6.26 26.10 -3.59
C TYR A 63 6.62 24.73 -3.00
N GLU A 64 6.88 24.70 -1.69
CA GLU A 64 7.03 23.44 -0.96
C GLU A 64 5.78 22.56 -1.16
N TYR A 65 6.02 21.32 -1.55
CA TYR A 65 4.94 20.38 -1.78
C TYR A 65 4.14 20.15 -0.50
N ARG A 66 2.83 20.30 -0.59
CA ARG A 66 1.90 19.93 0.47
C ARG A 66 0.84 19.00 -0.09
N GLN A 67 0.78 17.80 0.49
CA GLN A 67 -0.23 16.81 0.17
C GLN A 67 -1.62 17.28 0.62
N ASP A 68 -2.66 16.82 -0.07
CA ASP A 68 -4.04 17.01 0.38
C ASP A 68 -4.25 16.27 1.71
N SER A 69 -4.96 16.87 2.65
CA SER A 69 -5.12 16.28 3.99
C SER A 69 -5.93 14.99 4.01
N ASN A 70 -6.68 14.70 2.94
CA ASN A 70 -7.45 13.47 2.82
C ASN A 70 -6.68 12.34 2.12
N LEU A 71 -5.43 12.57 1.69
CA LEU A 71 -4.53 11.56 1.11
C LEU A 71 -3.30 11.32 1.99
#